data_AF-A0A2V5W7Z4-F1
#
_entry.id   AF-A0A2V5W7Z4-F1
#
_cell.length_a   1.000
_cell.length_b   1.000
_cell.length_c   1.000
_cell.angle_alpha   90.00
_cell.angle_beta   90.00
_cell.angle_gamma   90.00
#
_symmetry.space_group_name_H-M   'P 1'
#
loop_
_entity.id
_entity.type
_entity.pdbx_description
1 polymer ?
#
loop_
_entity_poly.entity_id
_entity_poly.type
_entity_poly.pdbx_seq_one_letter_code
_entity_poly.pdbx_strand_id
1 'polypeptide(L)'
;MTETRTLQFESPRALQSLYANDIKLLKNLEDSLGVKVTTREGWVKLEGDRSRVDKAQQLFEQLEKARQQGLDIQRHEFNYALKAVTDEHDENLSEIVSTKIITSLRKPPIVARSANQRAYVEAIQKHDVVFGIGPAGTGKTYLAVAMAVAALKKEQVARIILTRPAVEAG
;
A
#
# COMPACT_ATOMS: atom_id res chain seq x y z
N MET A 1 -31.35 -6.85 -4.44
CA MET A 1 -31.68 -7.39 -3.10
C MET A 1 -30.64 -6.86 -2.15
N THR A 2 -31.04 -6.18 -1.09
CA THR A 2 -30.11 -5.64 -0.09
C THR A 2 -29.55 -6.80 0.72
N GLU A 3 -28.24 -6.97 0.69
CA GLU A 3 -27.50 -7.95 1.46
C GLU A 3 -26.86 -7.27 2.67
N THR A 4 -26.79 -8.00 3.76
CA THR A 4 -26.17 -7.58 5.01
C THR A 4 -25.16 -8.62 5.43
N ARG A 5 -23.92 -8.20 5.68
CA ARG A 5 -22.84 -9.08 6.12
C ARG A 5 -22.08 -8.48 7.29
N THR A 6 -21.79 -9.29 8.30
CA THR A 6 -21.05 -8.86 9.50
C THR A 6 -19.74 -9.62 9.56
N LEU A 7 -18.62 -8.89 9.59
CA LEU A 7 -17.29 -9.44 9.76
C LEU A 7 -16.85 -9.25 11.22
N GLN A 8 -16.23 -10.28 11.78
CA GLN A 8 -15.73 -10.30 13.16
C GLN A 8 -14.20 -10.30 13.14
N PHE A 9 -13.59 -9.52 14.03
CA PHE A 9 -12.14 -9.38 14.16
C PHE A 9 -11.70 -9.74 15.58
N GLU A 10 -10.41 -10.06 15.72
CA GLU A 10 -9.82 -10.55 16.99
C GLU A 10 -10.04 -9.60 18.16
N SER A 11 -10.05 -8.29 17.91
CA SER A 11 -10.29 -7.28 18.93
C SER A 11 -10.79 -5.95 18.33
N PRO A 12 -11.40 -5.08 19.14
CA PRO A 12 -11.74 -3.72 18.71
C PRO A 12 -10.54 -2.93 18.19
N ARG A 13 -9.36 -3.13 18.80
CA ARG A 13 -8.12 -2.47 18.37
C ARG A 13 -7.66 -2.97 17.00
N ALA A 14 -7.79 -4.27 16.73
CA ALA A 14 -7.44 -4.84 15.43
C ALA A 14 -8.32 -4.21 14.34
N LEU A 15 -9.64 -4.19 14.52
CA LEU A 15 -10.56 -3.55 13.58
C LEU A 15 -10.25 -2.06 13.39
N GLN A 16 -10.07 -1.31 14.49
CA GLN A 16 -9.75 0.12 14.43
C GLN A 16 -8.46 0.42 13.66
N SER A 17 -7.46 -0.45 13.78
CA SER A 17 -6.21 -0.31 13.03
C SER A 17 -6.40 -0.45 11.51
N LEU A 18 -7.39 -1.23 11.05
CA LEU A 18 -7.63 -1.44 9.61
C LEU A 18 -8.07 -0.16 8.89
N TYR A 19 -8.68 0.80 9.58
CA TYR A 19 -9.02 2.11 9.03
C TYR A 19 -8.21 3.24 9.68
N ALA A 20 -6.98 2.94 10.11
CA ALA A 20 -6.03 3.91 10.66
C ALA A 20 -6.61 4.79 11.79
N ASN A 21 -7.56 4.25 12.57
CA ASN A 21 -8.32 4.96 13.60
C ASN A 21 -9.08 6.21 13.07
N ASP A 22 -9.35 6.31 11.77
CA ASP A 22 -10.02 7.45 11.14
C ASP A 22 -11.35 7.05 10.51
N ILE A 23 -12.45 7.40 11.18
CA ILE A 23 -13.82 7.12 10.72
C ILE A 23 -14.10 7.75 9.34
N LYS A 24 -13.38 8.82 8.95
CA LYS A 24 -13.55 9.42 7.62
C LYS A 24 -13.18 8.45 6.49
N LEU A 25 -12.27 7.49 6.73
CA LEU A 25 -11.94 6.46 5.74
C LEU A 25 -13.09 5.50 5.52
N LEU A 26 -13.83 5.14 6.57
CA LEU A 26 -15.03 4.33 6.43
C LEU A 26 -16.11 5.06 5.63
N LYS A 27 -16.27 6.37 5.86
CA LYS A 27 -17.17 7.20 5.05
C LYS A 27 -16.75 7.26 3.57
N ASN A 28 -15.45 7.41 3.30
CA ASN A 28 -14.94 7.37 1.93
C ASN A 28 -15.20 6.01 1.26
N LEU A 29 -15.14 4.91 2.01
CA LEU A 29 -15.50 3.59 1.53
C LEU A 29 -16.99 3.51 1.19
N GLU A 30 -17.86 4.05 2.05
CA GLU A 30 -19.30 4.14 1.79
C GLU A 30 -19.58 4.93 0.51
N ASP A 31 -18.95 6.09 0.34
CA ASP A 31 -19.10 6.97 -0.83
C ASP A 31 -18.58 6.30 -2.12
N SER A 32 -17.48 5.55 -2.03
CA SER A 32 -16.83 4.90 -3.18
C SER A 32 -17.55 3.63 -3.65
N LEU A 33 -17.96 2.76 -2.71
CA LEU A 33 -18.58 1.47 -3.03
C LEU A 33 -20.11 1.52 -3.02
N GLY A 34 -20.72 2.59 -2.48
CA GLY A 34 -22.16 2.72 -2.36
C GLY A 34 -22.76 1.67 -1.43
N VAL A 35 -22.08 1.41 -0.31
CA VAL A 35 -22.52 0.53 0.80
C VAL A 35 -22.65 1.35 2.08
N LYS A 36 -23.37 0.83 3.06
CA LYS A 36 -23.40 1.36 4.42
C LYS A 36 -22.49 0.52 5.32
N VAL A 37 -21.68 1.19 6.13
CA VAL A 37 -20.68 0.58 7.01
C VAL A 37 -20.99 0.99 8.44
N THR A 38 -21.21 0.01 9.31
CA THR A 38 -21.37 0.25 10.75
C THR A 38 -20.32 -0.56 11.50
N THR A 39 -19.50 0.12 12.29
CA THR A 39 -18.46 -0.52 13.13
C THR A 39 -18.79 -0.35 14.60
N ARG A 40 -18.59 -1.40 15.39
CA ARG A 40 -18.71 -1.37 16.86
C ARG A 40 -17.92 -2.51 17.48
N GLU A 41 -17.20 -2.22 18.57
CA GLU A 41 -16.31 -3.18 19.21
C GLU A 41 -15.37 -3.83 18.16
N GLY A 42 -15.35 -5.16 18.08
CA GLY A 42 -14.55 -5.94 17.14
C GLY A 42 -15.31 -6.39 15.88
N TRP A 43 -16.42 -5.77 15.51
CA TRP A 43 -17.17 -6.16 14.30
C TRP A 43 -17.48 -4.98 13.38
N VAL A 44 -17.56 -5.28 12.09
CA VAL A 44 -18.04 -4.36 11.06
C VAL A 44 -19.21 -4.99 10.31
N LYS A 45 -20.27 -4.22 10.12
CA LYS A 45 -21.46 -4.60 9.37
C LYS A 45 -21.50 -3.80 8.07
N LEU A 46 -21.71 -4.52 6.97
CA LEU A 46 -21.76 -4.03 5.60
C LEU A 46 -23.17 -4.27 5.07
N GLU A 47 -23.81 -3.23 4.55
CA GLU A 47 -25.18 -3.31 4.02
C GLU A 47 -25.24 -2.66 2.63
N GLY A 48 -25.80 -3.33 1.63
CA GLY A 48 -25.86 -2.81 0.27
C GLY A 48 -26.22 -3.88 -0.76
N ASP A 49 -25.95 -3.64 -2.04
CA ASP A 49 -26.09 -4.69 -3.06
C ASP A 49 -24.99 -5.74 -2.90
N ARG A 50 -25.33 -7.01 -3.16
CA ARG A 50 -24.42 -8.17 -3.03
C ARG A 50 -23.01 -7.94 -3.57
N SER A 51 -22.90 -7.50 -4.82
CA SER A 51 -21.59 -7.27 -5.46
C SER A 51 -20.76 -6.17 -4.79
N ARG A 52 -21.41 -5.17 -4.20
CA ARG A 52 -20.74 -4.07 -3.49
C ARG A 52 -20.33 -4.50 -2.08
N VAL A 53 -21.17 -5.28 -1.41
CA VAL A 53 -20.86 -5.90 -0.11
C VAL A 53 -19.67 -6.87 -0.26
N ASP A 54 -19.61 -7.63 -1.35
CA ASP A 54 -18.49 -8.53 -1.66
C ASP A 54 -17.18 -7.73 -1.82
N LYS A 55 -17.18 -6.62 -2.58
CA LYS A 55 -16.01 -5.72 -2.72
C LYS A 55 -15.58 -5.12 -1.38
N ALA A 56 -16.54 -4.68 -0.56
CA ALA A 56 -16.25 -4.13 0.76
C ALA A 56 -15.67 -5.18 1.71
N GLN A 57 -16.16 -6.42 1.68
CA GLN A 57 -15.54 -7.52 2.43
C GLN A 57 -14.12 -7.78 1.96
N GLN A 58 -13.89 -7.87 0.66
CA GLN A 58 -12.58 -8.15 0.10
C GLN A 58 -11.53 -7.11 0.54
N LEU A 59 -11.94 -5.84 0.65
CA LEU A 59 -11.09 -4.78 1.22
C LEU A 59 -10.68 -5.07 2.66
N PHE A 60 -11.64 -5.41 3.53
CA PHE A 60 -11.33 -5.70 4.94
C PHE A 60 -10.45 -6.94 5.09
N GLU A 61 -10.66 -7.97 4.26
CA GLU A 61 -9.82 -9.17 4.22
C GLU A 61 -8.38 -8.84 3.79
N GLN A 62 -8.20 -8.01 2.75
CA GLN A 62 -6.89 -7.59 2.29
C GLN A 62 -6.13 -6.78 3.36
N LEU A 63 -6.82 -5.87 4.04
CA LEU A 63 -6.23 -5.06 5.12
C LEU A 63 -5.85 -5.92 6.32
N GLU A 64 -6.71 -6.86 6.73
CA GLU A 64 -6.42 -7.75 7.84
C GLU A 64 -5.24 -8.68 7.51
N LYS A 65 -5.19 -9.23 6.30
CA LYS A 65 -4.03 -10.01 5.83
C LYS A 65 -2.73 -9.21 5.86
N ALA A 66 -2.75 -7.95 5.40
CA ALA A 66 -1.59 -7.07 5.44
C ALA A 66 -1.15 -6.75 6.88
N ARG A 67 -2.11 -6.51 7.79
CA ARG A 67 -1.86 -6.32 9.22
C ARG A 67 -1.20 -7.55 9.86
N GLN A 68 -1.73 -8.74 9.58
CA GLN A 68 -1.17 -10.01 10.06
C GLN A 68 0.26 -10.26 9.55
N GLN A 69 0.60 -9.72 8.39
CA GLN A 69 1.97 -9.73 7.83
C GLN A 69 2.88 -8.61 8.40
N GLY A 70 2.42 -7.86 9.41
CA GLY A 70 3.19 -6.81 10.07
C GLY A 70 3.25 -5.49 9.29
N LEU A 71 2.27 -5.20 8.43
CA LEU A 71 2.09 -3.86 7.87
C LEU A 71 1.27 -3.00 8.85
N ASP A 72 1.77 -1.81 9.15
CA ASP A 72 0.98 -0.79 9.86
C ASP A 72 0.03 -0.13 8.86
N ILE A 73 -1.28 -0.27 9.07
CA ILE A 73 -2.29 0.23 8.14
C ILE A 73 -2.53 1.71 8.39
N GLN A 74 -2.06 2.55 7.48
CA GLN A 74 -2.31 3.99 7.51
C GLN A 74 -3.31 4.38 6.42
N ARG A 75 -3.67 5.67 6.37
CA ARG A 75 -4.64 6.21 5.40
C ARG A 75 -4.34 5.80 3.96
N HIS A 76 -3.06 5.73 3.60
CA HIS A 76 -2.67 5.40 2.23
C HIS A 76 -2.81 3.91 1.90
N GLU A 77 -2.49 2.99 2.80
CA GLU A 77 -2.79 1.56 2.64
C GLU A 77 -4.28 1.34 2.46
N PHE A 78 -5.11 2.00 3.27
CA PHE A 78 -6.56 1.92 3.16
C PHE A 78 -7.05 2.40 1.78
N ASN A 79 -6.61 3.58 1.35
CA ASN A 79 -7.00 4.13 0.05
C ASN A 79 -6.50 3.28 -1.11
N TYR A 80 -5.34 2.64 -0.96
CA TYR A 80 -4.84 1.69 -1.95
C TYR A 80 -5.73 0.45 -2.03
N ALA A 81 -6.08 -0.14 -0.88
CA ALA A 81 -7.03 -1.26 -0.79
C ALA A 81 -8.35 -0.92 -1.48
N LEU A 82 -8.87 0.27 -1.19
CA LEU A 82 -10.12 0.78 -1.76
C LEU A 82 -10.06 0.89 -3.27
N LYS A 83 -8.95 1.38 -3.82
CA LYS A 83 -8.75 1.43 -5.27
C LYS A 83 -8.62 0.04 -5.90
N ALA A 84 -7.90 -0.88 -5.24
CA ALA A 84 -7.71 -2.24 -5.74
C ALA A 84 -9.06 -2.98 -5.91
N VAL A 85 -9.99 -2.81 -4.97
CA VAL A 85 -11.33 -3.44 -5.07
C VAL A 85 -12.29 -2.68 -6.02
N THR A 86 -12.05 -1.39 -6.29
CA THR A 86 -12.89 -0.62 -7.24
C THR A 86 -12.50 -0.88 -8.69
N ASP A 87 -11.20 -0.91 -8.99
CA ASP A 87 -10.66 -0.82 -10.35
C ASP A 87 -10.60 -2.17 -11.09
N GLU A 88 -11.13 -3.26 -10.50
CA GLU A 88 -11.10 -4.64 -11.05
C GLU A 88 -9.70 -5.16 -11.43
N HIS A 89 -8.65 -4.46 -11.02
CA HIS A 89 -7.27 -4.89 -11.13
C HIS A 89 -6.89 -5.64 -9.86
N ASP A 90 -6.42 -6.89 -10.03
CA ASP A 90 -6.00 -7.81 -8.97
C ASP A 90 -4.67 -7.37 -8.31
N GLU A 91 -4.61 -6.12 -7.84
CA GLU A 91 -3.48 -5.59 -7.10
C GLU A 91 -3.63 -5.97 -5.62
N ASN A 92 -3.12 -7.14 -5.25
CA ASN A 92 -3.16 -7.62 -3.88
C ASN A 92 -2.22 -6.83 -2.94
N LEU A 93 -2.77 -6.34 -1.81
CA LEU A 93 -2.02 -5.67 -0.72
C LEU A 93 -0.84 -6.49 -0.18
N SER A 94 -0.92 -7.82 -0.25
CA SER A 94 0.18 -8.71 0.16
C SER A 94 1.46 -8.51 -0.67
N GLU A 95 1.35 -7.97 -1.89
CA GLU A 95 2.53 -7.65 -2.71
C GLU A 95 3.26 -6.39 -2.21
N ILE A 96 2.55 -5.45 -1.57
CA ILE A 96 3.15 -4.21 -1.00
C ILE A 96 4.15 -4.56 0.10
N VAL A 97 3.86 -5.61 0.89
CA VAL A 97 4.72 -6.06 1.99
C VAL A 97 6.08 -6.56 1.48
N SER A 98 6.13 -7.15 0.28
CA SER A 98 7.35 -7.68 -0.32
C SER A 98 8.36 -6.60 -0.75
N THR A 99 7.95 -5.33 -0.78
CA THR A 99 8.75 -4.21 -1.32
C THR A 99 9.22 -3.22 -0.24
N LYS A 100 9.39 -3.69 1.02
CA LYS A 100 9.97 -2.90 2.10
C LYS A 100 11.49 -2.74 1.91
N ILE A 101 11.93 -1.51 1.63
CA ILE A 101 13.33 -1.12 1.51
C ILE A 101 13.82 -0.60 2.86
N ILE A 102 14.65 -1.39 3.53
CA ILE A 102 15.22 -1.04 4.83
C ILE A 102 16.53 -0.28 4.64
N THR A 103 16.50 1.02 4.90
CA THR A 103 17.70 1.88 4.86
C THR A 103 18.30 2.14 6.24
N SER A 104 17.62 1.79 7.33
CA SER A 104 18.12 1.91 8.70
C SER A 104 17.24 1.10 9.65
N LEU A 105 17.83 0.54 10.70
CA LEU A 105 17.06 -0.11 11.79
C LEU A 105 16.31 0.91 12.67
N ARG A 106 16.71 2.19 12.63
CA ARG A 106 16.11 3.27 13.44
C ARG A 106 15.07 4.11 12.69
N LYS A 107 14.89 3.90 11.39
CA LYS A 107 13.95 4.67 10.56
C LYS A 107 12.88 3.73 9.99
N PRO A 108 11.65 4.22 9.78
CA PRO A 108 10.63 3.45 9.08
C PRO A 108 11.14 2.97 7.71
N PRO A 109 10.77 1.74 7.29
CA PRO A 109 11.11 1.25 5.96
C PRO A 109 10.47 2.11 4.88
N ILE A 110 11.15 2.22 3.75
CA ILE A 110 10.62 2.87 2.55
C ILE A 110 9.84 1.82 1.76
N VAL A 111 8.62 2.14 1.37
CA VAL A 111 7.72 1.18 0.70
C VAL A 111 7.36 1.71 -0.68
N ALA A 112 7.40 0.84 -1.69
CA ALA A 112 6.83 1.12 -3.00
C ALA A 112 5.30 1.07 -2.91
N ARG A 113 4.64 2.20 -3.19
CA ARG A 113 3.22 2.43 -2.90
C ARG A 113 2.30 2.22 -4.09
N SER A 114 2.83 2.00 -5.29
CA SER A 114 2.06 1.73 -6.51
C SER A 114 2.65 0.57 -7.29
N ALA A 115 1.85 -0.07 -8.15
CA ALA A 115 2.34 -1.11 -9.05
C ALA A 115 3.58 -0.68 -9.85
N ASN A 116 3.56 0.54 -10.41
CA ASN A 116 4.71 1.06 -11.15
C ASN A 116 5.95 1.27 -10.26
N GLN A 117 5.78 1.68 -9.00
CA GLN A 117 6.89 1.77 -8.06
C GLN A 117 7.44 0.39 -7.69
N ARG A 118 6.56 -0.62 -7.55
CA ARG A 118 6.96 -2.01 -7.28
C ARG A 118 7.74 -2.58 -8.44
N ALA A 119 7.19 -2.50 -9.66
CA ALA A 119 7.86 -2.90 -10.88
C ALA A 119 9.23 -2.22 -11.03
N TYR A 120 9.32 -0.93 -10.67
CA TYR A 120 10.59 -0.21 -10.68
C TYR A 120 11.62 -0.76 -9.67
N VAL A 121 11.21 -1.04 -8.44
CA VAL A 121 12.09 -1.62 -7.41
C VAL A 121 12.54 -3.03 -7.80
N GLU A 122 11.64 -3.86 -8.33
CA GLU A 122 11.98 -5.19 -8.82
C GLU A 122 12.93 -5.14 -10.01
N ALA A 123 12.71 -4.20 -10.95
CA ALA A 123 13.61 -4.02 -12.08
C ALA A 123 15.04 -3.73 -11.60
N ILE A 124 15.21 -2.87 -10.57
CA ILE A 124 16.51 -2.55 -9.97
C ILE A 124 17.20 -3.79 -9.39
N GLN A 125 16.44 -4.76 -8.87
CA GLN A 125 17.02 -5.98 -8.29
C GLN A 125 17.42 -7.01 -9.35
N LYS A 126 16.70 -7.04 -10.47
CA LYS A 126 16.81 -8.09 -11.50
C LYS A 126 17.72 -7.72 -12.67
N HIS A 127 18.02 -6.44 -12.87
CA HIS A 127 18.75 -5.95 -14.05
C HIS A 127 19.91 -5.04 -13.65
N ASP A 128 21.00 -5.09 -14.42
CA ASP A 128 22.19 -4.25 -14.20
C ASP A 128 21.91 -2.76 -14.51
N VAL A 129 21.00 -2.49 -15.46
CA VAL A 129 20.65 -1.14 -15.91
C VAL A 129 19.13 -0.99 -15.98
N VAL A 130 18.60 0.07 -15.38
CA VAL A 130 17.16 0.36 -15.34
C VAL A 130 16.89 1.82 -15.68
N PHE A 131 16.02 2.04 -16.66
CA PHE A 131 15.52 3.37 -17.02
C PHE A 131 14.18 3.63 -16.33
N GLY A 132 14.19 4.54 -15.35
CA GLY A 132 12.96 4.98 -14.68
C GLY A 132 12.27 6.09 -15.47
N ILE A 133 11.25 5.73 -16.27
CA ILE A 133 10.45 6.70 -17.04
C ILE A 133 9.12 6.94 -16.31
N GLY A 134 8.71 8.20 -16.18
CA GLY A 134 7.40 8.54 -15.65
C GLY A 134 7.28 9.99 -15.17
N PRO A 135 6.07 10.45 -14.81
CA PRO A 135 5.82 11.84 -14.43
C PRO A 135 6.69 12.34 -13.28
N ALA A 136 6.92 13.64 -13.19
CA ALA A 136 7.61 14.24 -12.05
C ALA A 136 6.86 13.93 -10.73
N GLY A 137 7.61 13.80 -9.62
CA GLY A 137 7.01 13.55 -8.30
C GLY A 137 6.59 12.11 -7.99
N THR A 138 6.74 11.15 -8.91
CA THR A 138 6.33 9.75 -8.70
C THR A 138 7.31 8.89 -7.90
N GLY A 139 8.35 9.48 -7.32
CA GLY A 139 9.26 8.79 -6.40
C GLY A 139 10.39 7.97 -7.06
N LYS A 140 10.58 8.06 -8.38
CA LYS A 140 11.64 7.34 -9.13
C LYS A 140 13.02 7.50 -8.48
N THR A 141 13.51 8.73 -8.36
CA THR A 141 14.82 9.01 -7.75
C THR A 141 14.88 8.58 -6.29
N TYR A 142 13.80 8.80 -5.54
CA TYR A 142 13.74 8.44 -4.12
C TYR A 142 13.88 6.93 -3.88
N LEU A 143 13.16 6.12 -4.66
CA LEU A 143 13.21 4.66 -4.57
C LEU A 143 14.57 4.11 -5.04
N ALA A 144 15.15 4.66 -6.11
CA ALA A 144 16.49 4.27 -6.57
C ALA A 144 17.56 4.54 -5.51
N VAL A 145 17.52 5.73 -4.90
CA VAL A 145 18.45 6.09 -3.82
C VAL A 145 18.22 5.21 -2.59
N ALA A 146 16.97 4.93 -2.22
CA ALA A 146 16.65 4.03 -1.11
C ALA A 146 17.24 2.63 -1.33
N MET A 147 17.09 2.07 -2.53
CA MET A 147 17.66 0.78 -2.93
C MET A 147 19.19 0.79 -2.85
N ALA A 148 19.84 1.84 -3.39
CA ALA A 148 21.29 1.98 -3.34
C ALA A 148 21.82 2.06 -1.90
N VAL A 149 21.17 2.83 -1.03
CA VAL A 149 21.53 2.94 0.39
C VAL A 149 21.33 1.60 1.11
N ALA A 150 20.25 0.87 0.81
CA ALA A 150 20.02 -0.45 1.38
C ALA A 150 21.10 -1.46 0.97
N ALA A 151 21.50 -1.46 -0.32
CA ALA A 151 22.57 -2.31 -0.82
C ALA A 151 23.93 -1.97 -0.18
N LEU A 152 24.26 -0.68 -0.06
CA LEU A 152 25.49 -0.22 0.60
C LEU A 152 25.55 -0.68 2.05
N LYS A 153 24.43 -0.60 2.80
CA LYS A 153 24.36 -1.06 4.19
C LYS A 153 24.41 -2.56 4.38
N LYS A 154 24.00 -3.32 3.36
CA LYS A 154 24.13 -4.78 3.32
C LYS A 154 25.50 -5.21 2.77
N GLU A 155 26.42 -4.28 2.56
CA GLU A 155 27.75 -4.52 1.99
C GLU A 155 27.72 -5.19 0.61
N GLN A 156 26.61 -5.07 -0.11
CA GLN A 156 26.46 -5.61 -1.47
C GLN A 156 27.19 -4.76 -2.50
N VAL A 157 27.47 -3.49 -2.16
CA VAL A 157 28.23 -2.55 -2.98
C VAL A 157 29.20 -1.76 -2.10
N ALA A 158 30.34 -1.35 -2.66
CA ALA A 158 31.35 -0.60 -1.91
C ALA A 158 31.12 0.92 -1.91
N ARG A 159 30.45 1.48 -2.92
CA ARG A 159 30.21 2.92 -3.06
C ARG A 159 28.97 3.22 -3.89
N ILE A 160 28.38 4.38 -3.66
CA ILE A 160 27.28 4.94 -4.47
C ILE A 160 27.83 6.14 -5.24
N ILE A 161 27.55 6.20 -6.55
CA ILE A 161 27.91 7.33 -7.40
C ILE A 161 26.62 8.04 -7.80
N LEU A 162 26.50 9.32 -7.44
CA LEU A 162 25.39 10.18 -7.84
C LEU A 162 25.88 11.13 -8.92
N THR A 163 25.25 11.08 -10.08
CA THR A 163 25.53 12.00 -11.19
C THR A 163 24.27 12.79 -11.49
N ARG A 164 24.44 14.07 -11.85
CA ARG A 164 23.39 14.83 -12.52
C ARG A 164 23.75 14.95 -14.00
N PRO A 165 22.79 14.92 -14.93
CA PRO A 165 23.07 15.27 -16.31
C PRO A 165 23.59 16.71 -16.36
N ALA A 166 24.60 16.96 -17.19
CA ALA A 166 25.00 18.33 -17.50
C ALA A 166 23.81 19.01 -18.20
N VAL A 167 23.30 20.08 -17.59
CA VAL A 167 22.29 20.94 -18.21
C VAL A 167 23.05 22.18 -18.64
N GLU A 168 23.26 22.35 -19.95
CA GLU A 168 23.76 23.59 -20.50
C GLU A 168 22.72 24.68 -20.26
N ALA A 169 23.12 25.72 -19.54
CA ALA A 169 22.37 26.96 -19.49
C ALA A 169 22.58 27.66 -20.84
N GLY A 170 21.62 27.50 -21.74
CA GLY A 170 21.41 28.38 -22.90
C GLY A 170 20.30 29.37 -22.58
#